data_AF-W7BAN9-F1
#
_entry.id   AF-W7BAN9-F1
#
_cell.length_a   1.000
_cell.length_b   1.000
_cell.length_c   1.000
_cell.angle_alpha   90.00
_cell.angle_beta   90.00
_cell.angle_gamma   90.00
#
_symmetry.space_group_name_H-M   'P 1'
#
loop_
_entity.id
_entity.type
_entity.pdbx_description
1 polymer ?
#
loop_
_entity_poly.entity_id
_entity_poly.type
_entity_poly.pdbx_seq_one_letter_code
_entity_poly.pdbx_strand_id
1 'polypeptide(L)'
;MATVIANVKQYFHSEKHETSYLTTWKEGSFMTRVKAAIASVLQIRSRLRREKTDIVHVHMAQDGSFFRKALLILQAKKECAVVLHVHTSQFDVFIIIAPHLFKDIFVTF
;
A
#
# COMPACT_ATOMS: atom_id res chain seq x y z
N MET A 1 8.61 7.22 -11.25
CA MET A 1 8.00 6.02 -10.62
C MET A 1 8.90 5.61 -9.47
N ALA A 2 8.39 5.04 -8.38
CA ALA A 2 9.26 4.60 -7.28
C ALA A 2 10.19 3.46 -7.74
N THR A 3 11.48 3.54 -7.41
CA THR A 3 12.53 2.66 -7.92
C THR A 3 12.26 1.18 -7.64
N VAL A 4 11.67 0.86 -6.49
CA VAL A 4 11.30 -0.53 -6.12
C VAL A 4 10.24 -1.09 -7.06
N ILE A 5 9.16 -0.34 -7.34
CA ILE A 5 8.10 -0.80 -8.25
C ILE A 5 8.63 -0.98 -9.67
N ALA A 6 9.55 -0.12 -10.11
CA ALA A 6 10.19 -0.27 -11.42
C ALA A 6 11.01 -1.56 -11.49
N ASN A 7 11.79 -1.87 -10.45
CA ASN A 7 12.58 -3.10 -10.38
C ASN A 7 11.68 -4.35 -10.33
N VAL A 8 10.64 -4.36 -9.49
CA VAL A 8 9.73 -5.51 -9.41
C VAL A 8 9.03 -5.73 -10.75
N LYS A 9 8.59 -4.67 -11.43
CA LYS A 9 8.02 -4.79 -12.79
C LYS A 9 9.00 -5.34 -13.83
N GLN A 10 10.29 -5.07 -13.68
CA GLN A 10 11.32 -5.48 -14.64
C GLN A 10 11.79 -6.92 -14.40
N TYR A 11 11.84 -7.36 -13.15
CA TYR A 11 12.47 -8.63 -12.78
C TYR A 11 11.49 -9.68 -12.25
N PHE A 12 10.32 -9.28 -11.75
CA PHE A 12 9.32 -10.21 -11.25
C PHE A 12 8.28 -10.50 -12.34
N HIS A 13 8.55 -11.56 -13.09
CA HIS A 13 7.60 -12.15 -14.03
C HIS A 13 7.36 -13.61 -13.63
N SER A 14 6.10 -13.96 -13.39
CA SER A 14 5.68 -15.32 -13.13
C SER A 14 4.56 -15.68 -14.09
N GLU A 15 4.68 -16.82 -14.77
CA GLU A 15 3.60 -17.36 -15.61
C GLU A 15 2.41 -17.86 -14.77
N LYS A 16 2.61 -18.06 -13.47
CA LYS A 16 1.60 -18.62 -12.54
C LYS A 16 0.88 -17.56 -11.71
N HIS A 17 1.41 -16.34 -11.63
CA HIS A 17 0.87 -15.29 -10.76
C HIS A 17 0.68 -14.00 -11.53
N GLU A 18 -0.56 -13.53 -11.59
CA GLU A 18 -0.87 -12.21 -12.14
C GLU A 18 -0.51 -11.12 -11.13
N THR A 19 0.31 -10.16 -11.55
CA THR A 19 0.76 -9.05 -10.68
C THR A 19 0.29 -7.72 -11.23
N SER A 20 -0.51 -6.98 -10.45
CA SER A 20 -0.87 -5.59 -10.73
C SER A 20 -0.18 -4.63 -9.76
N TYR A 21 0.13 -3.42 -10.23
CA TYR A 21 0.91 -2.44 -9.46
C TYR A 21 0.14 -1.14 -9.31
N LEU A 22 -0.05 -0.70 -8.06
CA LEU A 22 -0.70 0.56 -7.73
C LEU A 22 0.30 1.54 -7.12
N THR A 23 0.47 2.71 -7.76
CA THR A 23 1.32 3.77 -7.22
C THR A 23 0.46 4.77 -6.44
N THR A 24 0.77 5.01 -5.16
CA THR A 24 0.00 5.89 -4.27
C THR A 24 0.59 7.30 -4.12
N TRP A 25 1.66 7.60 -4.86
CA TRP A 25 2.39 8.86 -4.76
C TRP A 25 3.12 9.18 -6.06
N LYS A 26 3.16 10.46 -6.42
CA LYS A 26 3.85 10.96 -7.62
C LYS A 26 4.60 12.23 -7.25
N GLU A 27 5.82 12.37 -7.78
CA GLU A 27 6.59 13.60 -7.65
C GLU A 27 5.86 14.78 -8.30
N GLY A 28 5.98 15.97 -7.73
CA GLY A 28 5.35 17.19 -8.22
C GLY A 28 4.72 18.04 -7.12
N SER A 29 3.87 18.99 -7.52
CA SER A 29 3.20 19.93 -6.62
C SER A 29 2.32 19.24 -5.56
N PHE A 30 1.99 19.97 -4.50
CA PHE A 30 1.07 19.48 -3.46
C PHE A 30 -0.24 18.94 -4.04
N MET A 31 -0.84 19.66 -4.99
CA MET A 31 -2.06 19.21 -5.70
C MET A 31 -1.85 17.89 -6.45
N THR A 32 -0.71 17.70 -7.12
CA THR A 32 -0.39 16.44 -7.81
C THR A 32 -0.31 15.27 -6.82
N ARG A 33 0.31 15.49 -5.67
CA ARG A 33 0.45 14.49 -4.60
C ARG A 33 -0.92 14.12 -4.00
N VAL A 34 -1.78 15.12 -3.75
CA VAL A 34 -3.15 14.90 -3.25
C VAL A 34 -4.01 14.16 -4.28
N LYS A 35 -3.99 14.57 -5.55
CA LYS A 35 -4.71 13.88 -6.63
C LYS A 35 -4.25 12.42 -6.75
N ALA A 36 -2.94 12.16 -6.68
CA ALA A 36 -2.42 10.79 -6.71
C ALA A 36 -2.91 9.95 -5.52
N ALA A 37 -2.95 10.53 -4.32
CA ALA A 37 -3.47 9.84 -3.13
C ALA A 37 -4.96 9.49 -3.28
N ILE A 38 -5.81 10.47 -3.65
CA ILE A 38 -7.24 10.25 -3.85
C ILE A 38 -7.49 9.22 -4.96
N ALA A 39 -6.79 9.36 -6.09
CA ALA A 39 -6.90 8.42 -7.20
C ALA A 39 -6.54 6.99 -6.78
N SER A 40 -5.53 6.81 -5.91
CA SER A 40 -5.13 5.49 -5.43
C SER A 40 -6.21 4.82 -4.56
N VAL A 41 -6.92 5.60 -3.74
CA VAL A 41 -8.04 5.12 -2.92
C VAL A 41 -9.20 4.62 -3.79
N LEU A 42 -9.50 5.31 -4.89
CA LEU A 42 -10.54 4.88 -5.82
C LEU A 42 -10.11 3.67 -6.65
N GLN A 43 -8.86 3.66 -7.09
CA GLN A 43 -8.31 2.57 -7.89
C GLN A 43 -8.26 1.26 -7.12
N ILE A 44 -7.81 1.25 -5.86
CA ILE A 44 -7.71 -0.01 -5.12
C ILE A 44 -9.07 -0.69 -4.96
N ARG A 45 -10.12 0.06 -4.65
CA ARG A 45 -11.49 -0.48 -4.56
C ARG A 45 -11.99 -1.05 -5.87
N SER A 46 -11.65 -0.41 -6.99
CA SER A 46 -12.02 -0.92 -8.30
C SER A 46 -11.28 -2.21 -8.63
N ARG A 47 -9.97 -2.26 -8.35
CA ARG A 47 -9.10 -3.40 -8.61
C ARG A 47 -9.50 -4.62 -7.79
N LEU A 48 -9.65 -4.48 -6.47
CA LEU A 48 -10.07 -5.56 -5.57
C LEU A 48 -11.36 -6.25 -6.04
N ARG A 49 -12.36 -5.46 -6.47
CA ARG A 49 -13.65 -6.01 -6.92
C ARG A 49 -13.62 -6.65 -8.31
N ARG A 50 -12.74 -6.18 -9.21
CA ARG A 50 -12.71 -6.62 -10.61
C ARG A 50 -11.70 -7.75 -10.84
N GLU A 51 -10.59 -7.74 -10.12
CA GLU A 51 -9.44 -8.61 -10.38
C GLU A 51 -9.41 -9.85 -9.50
N LYS A 52 -10.39 -10.05 -8.61
CA LYS A 52 -10.41 -11.15 -7.61
C LYS A 52 -9.06 -11.31 -6.92
N THR A 53 -8.52 -10.21 -6.41
CA THR A 53 -7.18 -10.18 -5.81
C THR A 53 -7.11 -11.06 -4.56
N ASP A 54 -6.25 -12.06 -4.55
CA ASP A 54 -6.06 -12.94 -3.37
C ASP A 54 -5.18 -12.30 -2.29
N ILE A 55 -4.14 -11.58 -2.72
CA ILE A 55 -3.12 -11.00 -1.82
C ILE A 55 -2.77 -9.58 -2.26
N VAL A 56 -2.79 -8.65 -1.30
CA VAL A 56 -2.25 -7.29 -1.47
C VAL A 56 -0.96 -7.17 -0.68
N HIS A 57 0.15 -6.95 -1.39
CA HIS A 57 1.43 -6.63 -0.77
C HIS A 57 1.64 -5.11 -0.76
N VAL A 58 1.73 -4.53 0.43
CA VAL A 58 1.93 -3.09 0.61
C VAL A 58 3.34 -2.80 1.05
N HIS A 59 4.05 -2.06 0.21
CA HIS A 59 5.36 -1.50 0.51
C HIS A 59 5.19 -0.11 1.11
N MET A 60 5.64 0.08 2.35
CA MET A 60 5.44 1.35 3.06
C MET A 60 6.74 1.89 3.67
N ALA A 61 6.79 3.22 3.73
CA ALA A 61 7.82 3.99 4.43
C ALA A 61 7.17 4.72 5.62
N GLN A 62 7.98 5.33 6.49
CA GLN A 62 7.50 6.07 7.66
C GLN A 62 6.65 7.33 7.29
N ASP A 63 6.00 7.93 8.30
CA ASP A 63 5.27 9.22 8.23
C ASP A 63 4.06 9.21 7.29
N GLY A 64 3.93 10.23 6.43
CA GLY A 64 2.76 10.40 5.58
C GLY A 64 2.52 9.22 4.61
N SER A 65 3.56 8.44 4.30
CA SER A 65 3.40 7.22 3.49
C SER A 65 2.61 6.15 4.25
N PHE A 66 2.82 6.03 5.56
CA PHE A 66 2.09 5.13 6.43
C PHE A 66 0.60 5.43 6.41
N PHE A 67 0.20 6.65 6.76
CA PHE A 67 -1.23 6.99 6.90
C PHE A 67 -2.02 6.79 5.61
N ARG A 68 -1.45 7.21 4.47
CA ARG A 68 -2.10 7.04 3.17
C ARG A 68 -2.29 5.57 2.82
N LYS A 69 -1.28 4.74 3.06
CA LYS A 69 -1.33 3.30 2.76
C LYS A 69 -2.14 2.51 3.77
N ALA A 70 -2.15 2.93 5.03
CA ALA A 70 -2.98 2.36 6.08
C ALA A 70 -4.47 2.41 5.72
N LEU A 71 -4.94 3.53 5.14
CA LEU A 71 -6.31 3.63 4.62
C LEU A 71 -6.61 2.62 3.50
N LEU A 72 -5.63 2.36 2.62
CA LEU A 72 -5.76 1.37 1.55
C LEU A 72 -5.79 -0.06 2.12
N ILE A 73 -4.97 -0.32 3.14
CA ILE A 73 -4.91 -1.62 3.83
C ILE A 73 -6.24 -1.93 4.51
N LEU A 74 -6.84 -0.96 5.23
CA LEU A 74 -8.15 -1.16 5.86
C LEU A 74 -9.26 -1.51 4.86
N GLN A 75 -9.12 -1.08 3.59
CA GLN A 75 -10.04 -1.46 2.53
C GLN A 75 -9.71 -2.85 1.98
N ALA A 76 -8.44 -3.15 1.75
CA ALA A 76 -7.99 -4.43 1.23
C ALA A 76 -8.25 -5.60 2.21
N LYS A 77 -8.06 -5.40 3.52
CA LYS A 77 -8.29 -6.42 4.55
C LYS A 77 -9.74 -6.95 4.59
N LYS A 78 -10.70 -6.21 4.03
CA LYS A 78 -12.10 -6.66 3.95
C LYS A 78 -12.35 -7.64 2.81
N GLU A 79 -11.46 -7.67 1.83
CA GLU A 79 -11.65 -8.41 0.57
C GLU A 79 -10.61 -9.53 0.41
N CYS A 80 -9.40 -9.38 0.97
CA CYS A 80 -8.27 -10.27 0.71
C CYS A 80 -7.19 -10.24 1.81
N ALA A 81 -6.24 -11.16 1.73
CA ALA A 81 -5.08 -11.19 2.62
C ALA A 81 -4.15 -10.00 2.33
N VAL A 82 -3.59 -9.38 3.38
CA VAL A 82 -2.68 -8.24 3.23
C VAL A 82 -1.33 -8.56 3.84
N VAL A 83 -0.27 -8.47 3.02
CA VAL A 83 1.12 -8.58 3.44
C VAL A 83 1.72 -7.18 3.53
N LEU A 84 2.21 -6.81 4.71
CA LEU A 84 2.74 -5.47 4.95
C LEU A 84 4.25 -5.50 5.11
N HIS A 85 4.95 -4.76 4.26
CA HIS A 85 6.39 -4.62 4.32
C HIS A 85 6.76 -3.18 4.63
N VAL A 86 7.23 -2.97 5.86
CA VAL A 86 7.59 -1.67 6.39
C VAL A 86 9.10 -1.47 6.34
N HIS A 87 9.56 -0.45 5.64
CA HIS A 87 10.96 0.00 5.71
C HIS A 87 11.07 1.19 6.67
N THR A 88 11.28 0.90 7.96
CA THR A 88 11.70 1.92 8.95
C THR A 88 12.56 1.25 10.02
N SER A 89 13.61 1.96 10.45
CA SER A 89 14.52 1.56 11.52
C SER A 89 13.96 1.78 12.92
N GLN A 90 12.84 2.48 13.06
CA GLN A 90 12.19 2.84 14.34
C GLN A 90 10.68 2.55 14.32
N PHE A 91 10.30 1.44 13.68
CA PHE A 91 8.90 1.08 13.52
C PHE A 91 8.19 0.85 14.87
N ASP A 92 8.92 0.29 15.82
CA ASP A 92 8.53 0.07 17.21
C ASP A 92 8.11 1.37 17.93
N VAL A 93 8.83 2.47 17.72
CA VAL A 93 8.46 3.78 18.28
C VAL A 93 7.27 4.37 17.53
N PHE A 94 7.28 4.25 16.19
CA PHE A 94 6.24 4.80 15.34
C PHE A 94 4.85 4.18 15.61
N ILE A 95 4.77 2.86 15.83
CA ILE A 95 3.49 2.18 16.06
C ILE A 95 2.85 2.58 17.40
N ILE A 96 3.65 2.94 18.40
CA ILE A 96 3.17 3.36 19.72
C ILE A 96 2.38 4.68 19.60
N ILE A 97 2.94 5.64 18.85
CA ILE A 97 2.36 6.98 18.64
C ILE A 97 1.27 7.00 17.56
N ALA A 98 1.17 5.96 16.73
CA ALA A 98 0.14 5.88 15.70
C ALA A 98 -1.28 5.82 16.32
N PRO A 99 -2.28 6.46 15.69
CA PRO A 99 -3.67 6.37 16.12
C PRO A 99 -4.12 4.91 16.27
N HIS A 100 -4.94 4.63 17.30
CA HIS A 100 -5.39 3.27 17.63
C HIS A 100 -6.02 2.54 16.43
N LEU A 101 -6.75 3.26 15.58
CA LEU A 101 -7.37 2.73 14.36
C LEU A 101 -6.39 2.00 13.43
N PHE A 102 -5.10 2.35 13.46
CA PHE A 102 -4.09 1.74 12.59
C PHE A 102 -3.29 0.65 13.29
N LYS A 103 -3.47 0.42 14.59
CA LYS A 103 -2.81 -0.67 15.32
C LYS A 103 -3.36 -2.03 14.89
N ASP A 104 -4.66 -2.11 14.61
CA ASP A 104 -5.36 -3.32 14.13
C ASP A 104 -4.90 -3.78 12.75
N ILE A 105 -4.13 -2.94 12.03
CA ILE A 105 -3.49 -3.36 10.78
C ILE A 105 -2.44 -4.44 11.05
N PHE A 106 -1.74 -4.38 12.19
CA PHE A 106 -0.54 -5.16 12.50
C PHE A 106 -0.77 -6.39 13.38
N VAL A 107 -1.93 -6.50 14.03
CA VAL A 107 -2.21 -7.54 15.06
C VAL A 107 -2.87 -8.80 14.48
N THR A 108 -3.07 -8.89 13.16
CA THR A 108 -3.76 -10.05 12.56
C THR A 108 -2.76 -11.02 11.94
N PHE A 109 -2.55 -12.15 12.62
CA PHE A 109 -1.99 -13.39 12.07
C PHE A 109 -3.07 -14.47 12.14
#